data_AF-F4S872-F1
#
_entry.id   AF-F4S872-F1
#
_cell.length_a   1.000
_cell.length_b   1.000
_cell.length_c   1.000
_cell.angle_alpha   90.00
_cell.angle_beta   90.00
_cell.angle_gamma   90.00
#
_symmetry.space_group_name_H-M   'P 1'
#
loop_
_entity.id
_entity.type
_entity.pdbx_description
1 polymer ?
#
loop_
_entity_poly.entity_id
_entity_poly.type
_entity_poly.pdbx_seq_one_letter_code
_entity_poly.pdbx_strand_id
1 'polypeptide(L)'
;MDFESEEDCLAFKPEDNQFLLPALTHLTIWPSAGCQYIHCFSGCKALRHIMFNYFIGYDSAPDKKSNYMLEEGSFEGLLQFSNFITRNHFPKLKVIHLPVEEESLPLDAAVVSILIPLDEYCKSIGIQLKIFFDRVSHSTFSSRDYQPVPLQKLN
;
A
#
# COMPACT_ATOMS: atom_id res chain seq x y z
N MET A 1 -4.39 -19.42 25.70
CA MET A 1 -3.90 -18.64 24.55
C MET A 1 -3.69 -17.26 25.09
N ASP A 2 -2.47 -17.01 25.52
CA ASP A 2 -2.06 -15.70 25.99
C ASP A 2 -1.90 -14.83 24.74
N PHE A 3 -2.70 -13.78 24.64
CA PHE A 3 -2.52 -12.76 23.62
C PHE A 3 -1.23 -12.02 23.97
N GLU A 4 -0.21 -12.15 23.11
CA GLU A 4 0.98 -11.30 23.17
C GLU A 4 0.51 -9.84 23.27
N SER A 5 0.90 -9.17 24.34
CA SER A 5 0.47 -7.81 24.67
C SER A 5 0.95 -6.82 23.59
N GLU A 6 0.08 -5.89 23.18
CA GLU A 6 0.31 -4.81 22.20
C GLU A 6 1.59 -3.96 22.41
N GLU A 7 2.29 -4.11 23.53
CA GLU A 7 3.49 -3.34 23.88
C GLU A 7 4.72 -3.66 23.00
N ASP A 8 4.78 -4.81 22.32
CA ASP A 8 5.96 -5.18 21.50
C ASP A 8 6.03 -4.46 20.14
N CYS A 9 4.93 -3.91 19.64
CA CYS A 9 4.92 -3.20 18.34
C CYS A 9 5.59 -1.82 18.38
N LEU A 10 5.71 -1.20 19.56
CA LEU A 10 6.28 0.15 19.71
C LEU A 10 7.82 0.17 19.67
N ALA A 11 8.47 -1.00 19.77
CA ALA A 11 9.93 -1.11 19.78
C ALA A 11 10.54 -1.26 18.38
N PHE A 12 9.74 -1.45 17.33
CA PHE A 12 10.27 -1.67 15.99
C PHE A 12 10.87 -0.38 15.41
N LYS A 13 12.18 -0.42 15.14
CA LYS A 13 12.92 0.67 14.47
C LYS A 13 13.30 0.23 13.07
N PRO A 14 12.65 0.75 12.01
CA PRO A 14 12.97 0.38 10.64
C PRO A 14 14.41 0.70 10.25
N GLU A 15 15.03 1.70 10.88
CA GLU A 15 16.42 2.10 10.66
C GLU A 15 17.40 1.00 11.06
N ASP A 16 17.07 0.23 12.10
CA ASP A 16 17.90 -0.85 12.61
C ASP A 16 17.70 -2.16 11.83
N ASN A 17 16.66 -2.23 10.99
CA ASN A 17 16.20 -3.45 10.29
C ASN A 17 16.22 -3.31 8.76
N GLN A 18 17.15 -2.54 8.20
CA GLN A 18 17.24 -2.32 6.75
C GLN A 18 17.60 -3.60 5.98
N PHE A 19 16.79 -3.95 4.99
CA PHE A 19 17.05 -5.06 4.08
C PHE A 19 18.01 -4.63 2.97
N LEU A 20 19.24 -5.15 3.02
CA LEU A 20 20.22 -5.00 1.94
C LEU A 20 20.03 -6.08 0.88
N LEU A 21 18.99 -5.91 0.06
CA LEU A 21 18.70 -6.78 -1.07
C LEU A 21 19.07 -6.08 -2.37
N PRO A 22 20.35 -5.99 -2.75
CA PRO A 22 20.82 -5.20 -3.89
C PRO A 22 20.34 -5.72 -5.25
N ALA A 23 19.88 -6.97 -5.32
CA ALA A 23 19.30 -7.58 -6.52
C ALA A 23 17.76 -7.54 -6.54
N LEU A 24 17.10 -7.00 -5.50
CA LEU A 24 15.65 -6.93 -5.44
C LEU A 24 15.14 -5.94 -6.49
N THR A 25 14.39 -6.46 -7.46
CA THR A 25 13.83 -5.67 -8.57
C THR A 25 12.32 -5.52 -8.48
N HIS A 26 11.64 -6.41 -7.75
CA HIS A 26 10.19 -6.43 -7.59
C HIS A 26 9.89 -6.54 -6.09
N LEU A 27 8.98 -5.70 -5.60
CA LEU A 27 8.51 -5.73 -4.23
C LEU A 27 6.99 -5.73 -4.24
N THR A 28 6.39 -6.73 -3.60
CA THR A 28 4.95 -6.77 -3.36
C THR A 28 4.71 -6.56 -1.87
N ILE A 29 3.89 -5.59 -1.54
CA ILE A 29 3.59 -5.19 -0.17
C ILE A 29 2.12 -5.50 0.09
N TRP A 30 1.90 -6.22 1.17
CA TRP A 30 0.59 -6.50 1.74
C TRP A 30 0.56 -5.74 3.06
N PRO A 31 -0.01 -4.53 3.09
CA PRO A 31 -0.05 -3.75 4.31
C PRO A 31 -0.87 -4.51 5.35
N SER A 32 -0.23 -4.86 6.47
CA SER A 32 -0.93 -5.14 7.71
C SER A 32 -1.18 -3.83 8.46
N ALA A 33 -2.02 -3.86 9.50
CA ALA A 33 -2.10 -2.76 10.46
C ALA A 33 -0.66 -2.36 10.90
N GLY A 34 -0.35 -1.07 10.83
CA GLY A 34 0.96 -0.53 11.21
C GLY A 34 2.11 -0.91 10.27
N CYS A 35 1.96 -0.75 8.96
CA CYS A 35 2.91 -1.12 7.88
C CYS A 35 4.29 -0.41 7.92
N GLN A 36 4.97 -0.37 9.06
CA GLN A 36 6.27 0.28 9.26
C GLN A 36 7.42 -0.45 8.55
N TYR A 37 7.24 -1.75 8.24
CA TYR A 37 8.24 -2.57 7.57
C TYR A 37 8.59 -2.09 6.15
N ILE A 38 7.72 -1.30 5.51
CA ILE A 38 8.01 -0.77 4.17
C ILE A 38 9.33 0.02 4.13
N HIS A 39 9.64 0.73 5.21
CA HIS A 39 10.85 1.54 5.31
C HIS A 39 12.14 0.71 5.32
N CYS A 40 12.06 -0.59 5.62
CA CYS A 40 13.22 -1.49 5.57
C CYS A 40 13.75 -1.69 4.15
N PHE A 41 12.95 -1.37 3.12
CA PHE A 41 13.34 -1.49 1.71
C PHE A 41 13.93 -0.20 1.11
N SER A 42 14.18 0.84 1.92
CA SER A 42 14.71 2.13 1.45
C SER A 42 16.07 2.01 0.73
N GLY A 43 16.86 0.99 1.11
CA GLY A 43 18.16 0.66 0.54
C GLY A 43 18.10 -0.09 -0.81
N CYS A 44 16.94 -0.57 -1.24
CA CYS A 44 16.81 -1.40 -2.45
C CYS A 44 16.88 -0.58 -3.75
N LYS A 45 18.07 -0.06 -4.09
CA LYS A 45 18.26 0.82 -5.27
C LYS A 45 18.06 0.13 -6.63
N ALA A 46 18.01 -1.20 -6.65
CA ALA A 46 17.72 -1.97 -7.85
C ALA A 46 16.22 -2.15 -8.13
N LEU A 47 15.36 -1.68 -7.23
CA LEU A 47 13.92 -1.85 -7.32
C LEU A 47 13.38 -1.16 -8.57
N ARG A 48 12.59 -1.90 -9.35
CA ARG A 48 12.00 -1.48 -10.63
C ARG A 48 10.48 -1.46 -10.60
N HIS A 49 9.90 -2.35 -9.82
CA HIS A 49 8.46 -2.55 -9.72
C HIS A 49 8.06 -2.65 -8.26
N ILE A 50 7.03 -1.92 -7.88
CA ILE A 50 6.37 -2.05 -6.59
C ILE A 50 4.90 -2.34 -6.82
N MET A 51 4.36 -3.32 -6.09
CA MET A 51 2.93 -3.58 -5.99
C MET A 51 2.52 -3.37 -4.54
N PHE A 52 1.60 -2.45 -4.28
CA PHE A 52 1.08 -2.18 -2.95
C PHE A 52 -0.41 -2.53 -2.92
N ASN A 53 -0.74 -3.64 -2.28
CA ASN A 53 -2.11 -4.15 -2.24
C ASN A 53 -2.92 -3.40 -1.19
N TYR A 54 -3.64 -2.36 -1.59
CA TYR A 54 -4.42 -1.54 -0.68
C TYR A 54 -5.81 -2.14 -0.48
N PHE A 55 -6.13 -2.53 0.75
CA PHE A 55 -7.42 -3.11 1.12
C PHE A 55 -8.22 -2.11 1.95
N ILE A 56 -9.42 -1.76 1.47
CA ILE A 56 -10.36 -0.93 2.22
C ILE A 56 -11.34 -1.88 2.93
N GLY A 57 -11.21 -2.06 4.25
CA GLY A 57 -12.37 -2.46 5.07
C GLY A 57 -12.42 -3.88 5.67
N TYR A 58 -11.31 -4.55 5.96
CA TYR A 58 -11.38 -5.87 6.63
C TYR A 58 -11.45 -5.85 8.17
N ASP A 59 -11.30 -4.71 8.84
CA ASP A 59 -11.32 -4.69 10.32
C ASP A 59 -12.72 -4.60 10.94
N SER A 60 -13.75 -4.34 10.14
CA SER A 60 -15.13 -4.36 10.62
C SER A 60 -15.73 -5.76 10.51
N ALA A 61 -15.36 -6.66 11.43
CA ALA A 61 -16.15 -7.86 11.68
C ALA A 61 -17.58 -7.43 12.07
N PRO A 62 -18.63 -7.78 11.29
CA PRO A 62 -19.98 -7.23 11.47
C PRO A 62 -20.66 -7.67 12.79
N ASP A 63 -20.08 -8.65 13.50
CA ASP A 63 -20.75 -9.32 14.61
C ASP A 63 -20.27 -8.90 16.00
N LYS A 64 -19.24 -8.04 16.09
CA LYS A 64 -18.89 -7.42 17.36
C LYS A 64 -19.43 -6.02 17.39
N LYS A 65 -20.51 -5.86 18.15
CA LYS A 65 -21.09 -4.62 18.66
C LYS A 65 -20.10 -3.81 19.53
N SER A 66 -18.81 -3.91 19.25
CA SER A 66 -17.81 -3.10 19.89
C SER A 66 -17.92 -1.70 19.32
N ASN A 67 -18.25 -0.79 20.21
CA ASN A 67 -18.34 0.66 20.02
C ASN A 67 -16.95 1.28 19.80
N TYR A 68 -16.05 0.58 19.10
CA TYR A 68 -14.81 1.15 18.62
C TYR A 68 -15.20 2.01 17.43
N MET A 69 -14.96 3.31 17.57
CA MET A 69 -15.07 4.26 16.47
C MET A 69 -14.32 3.66 15.27
N LEU A 70 -14.83 3.86 14.05
CA LEU A 70 -14.04 3.67 12.84
C LEU A 70 -12.78 4.54 13.00
N GLU A 71 -11.72 3.97 13.55
CA GLU A 71 -10.47 4.67 13.73
C GLU A 71 -9.91 4.97 12.34
N GLU A 72 -9.31 6.15 12.25
CA GLU A 72 -8.71 6.80 11.07
C GLU A 72 -7.61 5.96 10.36
N GLY A 73 -7.47 4.67 10.70
CA GLY A 73 -6.39 3.79 10.27
C GLY A 73 -6.51 3.20 8.86
N SER A 74 -7.67 3.32 8.18
CA SER A 74 -7.84 2.63 6.89
C SER A 74 -6.93 3.19 5.79
N PHE A 75 -6.60 4.50 5.84
CA PHE A 75 -5.73 5.15 4.85
C PHE A 75 -4.28 5.33 5.34
N GLU A 76 -3.98 5.03 6.60
CA GLU A 76 -2.65 5.22 7.18
C GLU A 76 -1.59 4.41 6.43
N GLY A 77 -1.89 3.17 6.03
CA GLY A 77 -0.97 2.36 5.22
C GLY A 77 -0.66 2.99 3.86
N LEU A 78 -1.65 3.60 3.21
CA LEU A 78 -1.48 4.28 1.93
C LEU A 78 -0.70 5.60 2.10
N LEU A 79 -0.94 6.32 3.19
CA LEU A 79 -0.19 7.52 3.54
C LEU A 79 1.28 7.19 3.81
N GLN A 80 1.55 6.14 4.58
CA GLN A 80 2.92 5.63 4.82
C GLN A 80 3.58 5.19 3.53
N PHE A 81 2.85 4.51 2.65
CA PHE A 81 3.34 4.14 1.31
C PHE A 81 3.72 5.37 0.49
N SER A 82 2.84 6.38 0.43
CA SER A 82 3.11 7.64 -0.28
C SER A 82 4.35 8.35 0.29
N ASN A 83 4.47 8.44 1.61
CA ASN A 83 5.64 9.00 2.29
C ASN A 83 6.91 8.20 1.99
N PHE A 84 6.83 6.87 1.96
CA PHE A 84 7.94 6.00 1.61
C PHE A 84 8.44 6.26 0.19
N ILE A 85 7.53 6.35 -0.80
CA ILE A 85 7.91 6.61 -2.19
C ILE A 85 8.50 8.01 -2.35
N THR A 86 7.88 9.04 -1.77
CA THR A 86 8.29 10.44 -1.94
C THR A 86 9.60 10.79 -1.22
N ARG A 87 9.87 10.17 -0.06
CA ARG A 87 11.08 10.45 0.74
C ARG A 87 12.31 9.65 0.29
N ASN A 88 12.13 8.57 -0.47
CA ASN A 88 13.22 7.68 -0.85
C ASN A 88 13.53 7.76 -2.35
N HIS A 89 14.81 7.93 -2.66
CA HIS A 89 15.26 7.92 -4.05
C HIS A 89 15.47 6.49 -4.56
N PHE A 90 14.64 6.07 -5.52
CA PHE A 90 14.73 4.78 -6.23
C PHE A 90 15.08 4.98 -7.71
N PRO A 91 16.38 5.04 -8.07
CA PRO A 91 16.82 5.46 -9.40
C PRO A 91 16.39 4.51 -10.53
N LYS A 92 15.96 3.29 -10.21
CA LYS A 92 15.53 2.29 -11.20
C LYS A 92 14.04 2.01 -11.14
N LEU A 93 13.29 2.63 -10.22
CA LEU A 93 11.86 2.40 -10.09
C LEU A 93 11.17 2.96 -11.32
N LYS A 94 10.36 2.12 -11.97
CA LYS A 94 9.67 2.47 -13.22
C LYS A 94 8.17 2.44 -13.06
N VAL A 95 7.66 1.52 -12.24
CA VAL A 95 6.24 1.25 -12.16
C VAL A 95 5.81 0.97 -10.72
N ILE A 96 4.71 1.59 -10.32
CA ILE A 96 3.99 1.29 -9.08
C ILE A 96 2.59 0.79 -9.48
N HIS A 97 2.22 -0.39 -9.01
CA HIS A 97 0.89 -0.95 -9.13
C HIS A 97 0.16 -0.79 -7.80
N LEU A 98 -1.02 -0.18 -7.85
CA LEU A 98 -1.92 -0.02 -6.72
C LEU A 98 -3.26 -0.69 -7.10
N PRO A 99 -3.41 -2.01 -6.93
CA PRO A 99 -4.71 -2.64 -7.03
C PRO A 99 -5.60 -2.11 -5.91
N VAL A 100 -6.82 -1.77 -6.29
CA VAL A 100 -7.90 -1.27 -5.45
C VAL A 100 -9.12 -2.13 -5.73
N GLU A 101 -9.87 -2.53 -4.72
CA GLU A 101 -11.06 -3.35 -4.90
C GLU A 101 -12.16 -2.53 -5.60
N GLU A 102 -12.83 -3.08 -6.61
CA GLU A 102 -13.90 -2.37 -7.34
C GLU A 102 -15.03 -1.91 -6.42
N GLU A 103 -15.30 -2.65 -5.34
CA GLU A 103 -16.33 -2.34 -4.34
C GLU A 103 -16.03 -1.07 -3.54
N SER A 104 -14.79 -0.61 -3.56
CA SER A 104 -14.37 0.62 -2.89
C SER A 104 -14.58 1.89 -3.72
N LEU A 105 -15.27 1.78 -4.87
CA LEU A 105 -15.63 2.92 -5.70
C LEU A 105 -17.00 3.51 -5.30
N PRO A 106 -17.13 4.86 -5.29
CA PRO A 106 -16.10 5.85 -5.56
C PRO A 106 -15.05 5.92 -4.43
N LEU A 107 -13.80 6.24 -4.78
CA LEU A 107 -12.73 6.36 -3.78
C LEU A 107 -13.08 7.44 -2.75
N ASP A 108 -12.79 7.16 -1.49
CA ASP A 108 -12.95 8.12 -0.41
C ASP A 108 -12.09 9.39 -0.65
N ALA A 109 -12.59 10.56 -0.24
CA ALA A 109 -11.92 11.83 -0.44
C ALA A 109 -10.51 11.86 0.19
N ALA A 110 -10.30 11.19 1.33
CA ALA A 110 -8.99 11.08 1.96
C ALA A 110 -8.02 10.26 1.08
N VAL A 111 -8.49 9.15 0.51
CA VAL A 111 -7.69 8.33 -0.43
C VAL A 111 -7.29 9.17 -1.65
N VAL A 112 -8.24 9.89 -2.24
CA VAL A 112 -7.97 10.77 -3.38
C VAL A 112 -6.94 11.85 -3.02
N SER A 113 -7.04 12.43 -1.82
CA SER A 113 -6.09 13.46 -1.35
C SER A 113 -4.65 12.95 -1.21
N ILE A 114 -4.45 11.65 -1.01
CA ILE A 114 -3.11 11.01 -0.94
C ILE A 114 -2.62 10.63 -2.35
N LEU A 115 -3.52 10.11 -3.19
CA LEU A 115 -3.15 9.59 -4.51
C LEU A 115 -2.81 10.69 -5.51
N ILE A 116 -3.47 11.85 -5.46
CA ILE A 116 -3.19 12.96 -6.39
C ILE A 116 -1.74 13.45 -6.25
N PRO A 117 -1.25 13.85 -5.06
CA PRO A 117 0.15 14.28 -4.91
C PRO A 117 1.16 13.17 -5.26
N LEU A 118 0.84 11.92 -4.93
CA LEU A 118 1.69 10.78 -5.25
C LEU A 118 1.82 10.58 -6.77
N ASP A 119 0.71 10.67 -7.51
CA ASP A 119 0.69 10.57 -8.97
C ASP A 119 1.49 11.71 -9.62
N GLU A 120 1.31 12.94 -9.15
CA GLU A 120 2.07 14.11 -9.60
C GLU A 120 3.58 13.93 -9.36
N TYR A 121 3.96 13.48 -8.16
CA TYR A 121 5.34 13.17 -7.83
C TYR A 121 5.89 12.09 -8.77
N CYS A 122 5.20 10.96 -8.91
CA CYS A 122 5.63 9.85 -9.77
C CYS A 122 5.85 10.32 -11.22
N LYS A 123 4.92 11.09 -11.79
CA LYS A 123 5.07 11.68 -13.13
C LYS A 123 6.30 12.56 -13.23
N SER A 124 6.58 13.40 -12.23
CA SER A 124 7.72 14.32 -12.23
C SER A 124 9.08 13.63 -12.34
N ILE A 125 9.18 12.39 -11.86
CA ILE A 125 10.40 11.57 -11.90
C ILE A 125 10.34 10.38 -12.87
N GLY A 126 9.31 10.33 -13.73
CA GLY A 126 9.17 9.31 -14.77
C GLY A 126 8.75 7.92 -14.27
N ILE A 127 8.14 7.84 -13.09
CA ILE A 127 7.51 6.61 -12.57
C ILE A 127 6.06 6.54 -13.05
N GLN A 128 5.66 5.37 -13.56
CA GLN A 128 4.28 5.11 -13.91
C GLN A 128 3.50 4.57 -12.70
N LEU A 129 2.59 5.38 -12.16
CA LEU A 129 1.59 4.93 -11.20
C LEU A 129 0.40 4.33 -11.95
N LYS A 130 0.08 3.06 -11.67
CA LYS A 130 -1.07 2.36 -12.24
C LYS A 130 -2.01 1.94 -11.13
N ILE A 131 -3.20 2.52 -11.13
CA ILE A 131 -4.28 2.15 -10.23
C ILE A 131 -5.19 1.19 -10.99
N PHE A 132 -5.39 -0.01 -10.45
CA PHE A 132 -6.22 -1.04 -11.07
C PHE A 132 -7.43 -1.29 -10.19
N PHE A 133 -8.59 -1.48 -10.80
CA PHE A 133 -9.76 -1.99 -10.09
C PHE A 133 -9.80 -3.49 -10.30
N ASP A 134 -9.41 -4.24 -9.29
CA ASP A 134 -9.44 -5.70 -9.36
C ASP A 134 -10.75 -6.21 -8.76
N ARG A 135 -11.42 -7.10 -9.49
CA ARG A 135 -12.47 -7.95 -8.91
C ARG A 135 -11.75 -9.05 -8.19
N VAL A 136 -11.30 -8.76 -6.97
CA VAL A 136 -10.81 -9.80 -6.07
C VAL A 136 -12.01 -10.66 -5.70
N SER A 137 -12.39 -11.56 -6.59
CA SER A 137 -13.33 -12.62 -6.28
C SER A 137 -12.68 -13.44 -5.17
N HIS A 138 -13.28 -13.46 -3.97
CA HIS A 138 -12.77 -14.20 -2.81
C HIS A 138 -12.62 -15.73 -3.05
N SER A 139 -12.89 -16.21 -4.27
CA SER A 139 -12.47 -17.52 -4.73
C SER A 139 -10.94 -17.59 -4.83
N THR A 140 -10.29 -18.06 -3.76
CA THR A 140 -8.98 -18.75 -3.76
C THR A 140 -8.06 -18.38 -4.94
N PHE A 141 -7.23 -17.35 -4.72
CA PHE A 141 -6.20 -16.78 -5.62
C PHE A 141 -5.71 -17.69 -6.77
N SER A 142 -6.04 -17.32 -8.02
CA SER A 142 -5.38 -17.80 -9.25
C SER A 142 -4.95 -16.60 -10.10
N SER A 143 -3.64 -16.42 -10.24
CA SER A 143 -2.91 -15.21 -10.69
C SER A 143 -3.11 -14.73 -12.15
N ARG A 144 -4.19 -15.08 -12.88
CA ARG A 144 -4.16 -15.01 -14.35
C ARG A 144 -4.86 -13.85 -15.08
N ASP A 145 -5.69 -13.01 -14.47
CA ASP A 145 -6.50 -12.05 -15.25
C ASP A 145 -6.41 -10.60 -14.74
N TYR A 146 -5.45 -9.81 -15.23
CA TYR A 146 -5.31 -8.38 -14.88
C TYR A 146 -5.49 -7.46 -16.11
N GLN A 147 -6.43 -6.50 -16.05
CA GLN A 147 -6.62 -5.42 -17.05
C GLN A 147 -6.57 -4.01 -16.39
N PRO A 148 -5.74 -3.06 -16.88
CA PRO A 148 -5.66 -1.68 -16.36
C PRO A 148 -6.87 -0.79 -16.70
N VAL A 149 -7.27 0.07 -15.76
CA VAL A 149 -8.28 1.14 -15.98
C VAL A 149 -7.61 2.53 -15.90
N PRO A 150 -7.89 3.47 -16.83
CA PRO A 150 -7.33 4.82 -16.79
C PRO A 150 -7.91 5.70 -15.67
N LEU A 151 -7.04 6.46 -14.99
CA LEU A 151 -7.32 7.41 -13.91
C LEU A 151 -8.32 8.54 -14.26
N GLN A 152 -8.58 8.81 -15.55
CA GLN A 152 -9.45 9.89 -16.00
C GLN A 152 -10.95 9.67 -15.74
N LYS A 153 -11.33 8.56 -15.09
CA LYS A 153 -12.72 8.19 -14.78
C LYS A 153 -13.10 8.38 -13.29
N LEU A 154 -12.25 9.02 -12.49
CA LEU A 154 -12.46 9.19 -11.04
C LEU A 154 -13.17 10.50 -10.64
N ASN A 155 -13.79 11.22 -11.59
CA ASN A 155 -14.55 12.45 -11.34
C ASN A 155 -16.05 12.23 -11.50
#